data_AF-A0AAJ1WXN6-F1
#
_entry.id   AF-A0AAJ1WXN6-F1
#
_cell.length_a   1.000
_cell.length_b   1.000
_cell.length_c   1.000
_cell.angle_alpha   90.00
_cell.angle_beta   90.00
_cell.angle_gamma   90.00
#
_symmetry.space_group_name_H-M   'P 1'
#
loop_
_entity.id
_entity.type
_entity.pdbx_description
1 polymer ?
#
loop_
_entity_poly.entity_id
_entity_poly.type
_entity_poly.pdbx_seq_one_letter_code
_entity_poly.pdbx_strand_id
1 'polypeptide(L)'
;MIPGTAKRVPLHTGAHDNQRIAADLNASVRWHAEHPQAIGRRIRELDAEWDIERTLEANAATLALTGTVLGMTADRRWLALPLAVTAFLLQHAVQGWCPPLPVLRRLGFRTAREIEVERNALKALRGDFGPIGPGPGDHDTRAGHALMAARL
;
A
#
# COMPACT_ATOMS: atom_id res chain seq x y z
N MET A 1 -20.44 -7.70 10.64
CA MET A 1 -19.95 -6.38 10.18
C MET A 1 -18.92 -6.61 9.08
N ILE A 2 -19.13 -6.05 7.89
CA ILE A 2 -18.10 -6.06 6.83
C ILE A 2 -16.99 -5.10 7.25
N PRO A 3 -15.73 -5.54 7.37
CA PRO A 3 -14.65 -4.64 7.76
C PRO A 3 -14.52 -3.50 6.74
N GLY A 4 -14.27 -2.29 7.21
CA GLY A 4 -13.96 -1.15 6.34
C GLY A 4 -12.80 -1.50 5.40
N THR A 5 -12.84 -0.97 4.17
CA THR A 5 -11.86 -1.20 3.09
C THR A 5 -10.42 -1.23 3.59
N ALA A 6 -10.02 -0.21 4.34
CA ALA A 6 -8.67 -0.05 4.87
C ALA A 6 -8.21 -1.14 5.87
N LYS A 7 -9.13 -1.85 6.53
CA LYS A 7 -8.80 -2.86 7.55
C LYS A 7 -8.81 -4.28 7.01
N ARG A 8 -9.39 -4.53 5.82
CA ARG A 8 -9.52 -5.89 5.27
C ARG A 8 -8.17 -6.53 4.95
N VAL A 9 -7.26 -5.79 4.32
CA VAL A 9 -5.96 -6.32 3.92
C VAL A 9 -5.09 -6.67 5.15
N PRO A 10 -4.92 -5.79 6.15
CA PRO A 10 -4.16 -6.14 7.35
C PRO A 10 -4.75 -7.34 8.11
N LEU A 11 -6.08 -7.45 8.19
CA LEU A 11 -6.76 -8.55 8.91
C LEU A 11 -6.53 -9.93 8.28
N HIS A 12 -6.27 -10.00 6.97
CA HIS A 12 -6.00 -11.25 6.25
C HIS A 12 -4.52 -11.44 5.88
N THR A 13 -3.65 -10.58 6.40
CA THR A 13 -2.20 -10.68 6.24
C THR A 13 -1.60 -11.31 7.51
N GLY A 14 -0.57 -12.15 7.37
CA GLY A 14 0.12 -12.73 8.52
C GLY A 14 0.69 -11.65 9.44
N ALA A 15 0.62 -11.86 10.76
CA ALA A 15 1.08 -10.89 11.75
C ALA A 15 2.54 -10.47 11.51
N HIS A 16 3.40 -11.42 11.12
CA HIS A 16 4.80 -11.17 10.77
C HIS A 16 4.96 -10.18 9.61
N ASP A 17 4.19 -10.35 8.52
CA ASP A 17 4.28 -9.47 7.35
C ASP A 17 3.80 -8.05 7.67
N ASN A 18 2.71 -7.93 8.44
CA ASN A 18 2.22 -6.64 8.91
C ASN A 18 3.23 -5.94 9.82
N GLN A 19 3.85 -6.68 10.75
CA GLN A 19 4.86 -6.14 11.66
C GLN A 19 6.10 -5.68 10.90
N ARG A 20 6.56 -6.45 9.92
CA ARG A 20 7.68 -6.07 9.05
C ARG A 20 7.40 -4.75 8.32
N ILE A 21 6.26 -4.64 7.66
CA ILE A 21 5.88 -3.42 6.92
C ILE A 21 5.78 -2.21 7.86
N ALA A 22 5.24 -2.40 9.06
CA ALA A 22 5.18 -1.34 10.07
C ALA A 22 6.57 -0.95 10.59
N ALA A 23 7.48 -1.92 10.77
CA ALA A 23 8.85 -1.69 11.19
C ALA A 23 9.65 -0.92 10.11
N ASP A 24 9.53 -1.32 8.85
CA ASP A 24 10.17 -0.66 7.70
C ASP A 24 9.72 0.80 7.57
N LEU A 25 8.42 1.04 7.73
CA LEU A 25 7.84 2.39 7.76
C LEU A 25 8.43 3.22 8.90
N ASN A 26 8.44 2.69 10.13
CA ASN A 26 8.97 3.41 11.29
C ASN A 26 10.47 3.72 11.14
N ALA A 27 11.24 2.75 10.63
CA ALA A 27 12.66 2.91 10.38
C ALA A 27 12.92 3.98 9.30
N SER A 28 12.13 3.98 8.23
CA SER A 28 12.19 5.04 7.21
C SER A 28 11.96 6.43 7.82
N VAL A 29 10.92 6.61 8.63
CA VAL A 29 10.62 7.92 9.24
C VAL A 29 11.73 8.38 10.20
N ARG A 30 12.27 7.48 11.03
CA ARG A 30 13.40 7.81 11.92
C ARG A 30 14.65 8.23 11.15
N TRP A 31 15.02 7.46 10.14
CA TRP A 31 16.18 7.78 9.31
C TRP A 31 16.03 9.14 8.63
N HIS A 32 14.82 9.47 8.15
CA HIS A 32 14.54 10.77 7.54
C HIS A 32 14.46 11.93 8.54
N ALA A 33 14.20 11.68 9.83
CA ALA A 33 14.29 12.71 10.86
C ALA A 33 15.73 13.19 11.05
N GLU A 34 16.71 12.30 10.90
CA GLU A 34 18.15 12.60 10.93
C GLU A 34 18.67 13.14 9.59
N HIS A 35 17.98 12.85 8.48
CA HIS A 35 18.36 13.25 7.11
C HIS A 35 17.26 14.07 6.40
N PRO A 36 16.90 15.28 6.88
CA PRO A 36 15.80 16.06 6.32
C PRO A 36 15.90 16.35 4.81
N GLN A 37 17.13 16.50 4.30
CA GLN A 37 17.43 16.71 2.88
C GLN A 37 16.93 15.57 1.97
N ALA A 38 16.81 14.35 2.49
CA ALA A 38 16.35 13.19 1.73
C ALA A 38 14.81 13.08 1.65
N ILE A 39 14.08 13.79 2.53
CA ILE A 39 12.61 13.71 2.64
C ILE A 39 11.93 14.01 1.30
N GLY A 40 12.38 15.05 0.60
CA GLY A 40 11.77 15.45 -0.67
C GLY A 40 11.87 14.37 -1.75
N ARG A 41 12.96 13.61 -1.79
CA ARG A 41 13.12 12.48 -2.70
C ARG A 41 12.19 11.33 -2.31
N ARG A 42 12.15 10.98 -1.03
CA ARG A 42 11.32 9.88 -0.54
C ARG A 42 9.84 10.13 -0.78
N ILE A 43 9.35 11.36 -0.59
CA ILE A 43 7.95 11.70 -0.89
C ILE A 43 7.61 11.44 -2.37
N ARG A 44 8.53 11.78 -3.30
CA ARG A 44 8.33 11.48 -4.73
C ARG A 44 8.32 9.99 -5.03
N GLU A 45 9.19 9.21 -4.38
CA GLU A 45 9.16 7.75 -4.48
C GLU A 45 7.81 7.19 -4.00
N LEU A 46 7.30 7.69 -2.87
CA LEU A 46 5.98 7.32 -2.34
C LEU A 46 4.83 7.76 -3.25
N ASP A 47 4.97 8.85 -4.02
CA ASP A 47 3.97 9.28 -5.02
C ASP A 47 3.94 8.34 -6.24
N ALA A 48 5.08 7.78 -6.60
CA ALA A 48 5.18 6.81 -7.70
C ALA A 48 4.83 5.38 -7.27
N GLU A 49 4.85 5.08 -5.96
CA GLU A 49 4.56 3.75 -5.44
C GLU A 49 3.14 3.29 -5.77
N TRP A 50 3.01 2.01 -6.11
CA TRP A 50 1.73 1.37 -6.35
C TRP A 50 1.27 0.68 -5.09
N ASP A 51 0.07 1.02 -4.64
CA ASP A 51 -0.58 0.27 -3.58
C ASP A 51 -1.03 -1.11 -4.09
N ILE A 52 -1.27 -1.99 -3.13
CA ILE A 52 -1.64 -3.38 -3.37
C ILE A 52 -2.98 -3.52 -4.11
N GLU A 53 -3.95 -2.64 -3.87
CA GLU A 53 -5.27 -2.70 -4.50
C GLU A 53 -5.15 -2.28 -5.97
N ARG A 54 -4.47 -1.15 -6.25
CA ARG A 54 -4.18 -0.70 -7.62
C ARG A 54 -3.39 -1.74 -8.43
N THR A 55 -2.41 -2.38 -7.81
CA THR A 55 -1.62 -3.43 -8.47
C THR A 55 -2.48 -4.65 -8.82
N LEU A 56 -3.34 -5.07 -7.90
CA LEU A 56 -4.24 -6.21 -8.11
C LEU A 56 -5.25 -5.92 -9.24
N GLU A 57 -5.89 -4.76 -9.20
CA GLU A 57 -6.90 -4.35 -10.18
C GLU A 57 -6.31 -4.18 -11.59
N ALA A 58 -5.16 -3.51 -11.71
CA ALA A 58 -4.52 -3.30 -13.00
C ALA A 58 -4.08 -4.61 -13.67
N ASN A 59 -3.53 -5.54 -12.89
CA ASN A 59 -3.13 -6.86 -13.40
C ASN A 59 -4.36 -7.69 -13.79
N ALA A 60 -5.41 -7.68 -12.98
CA ALA A 60 -6.66 -8.38 -13.30
C ALA A 60 -7.30 -7.81 -14.58
N ALA A 61 -7.38 -6.48 -14.70
CA ALA A 61 -7.89 -5.82 -15.90
C ALA A 61 -7.05 -6.15 -17.15
N THR A 62 -5.72 -6.18 -17.02
CA THR A 62 -4.81 -6.53 -18.11
C THR A 62 -5.03 -7.96 -18.59
N LEU A 63 -5.14 -8.93 -17.67
CA LEU A 63 -5.42 -10.33 -18.01
C LEU A 63 -6.79 -10.51 -18.66
N ALA A 64 -7.82 -9.87 -18.11
CA ALA A 64 -9.16 -9.93 -18.65
C ALA A 64 -9.25 -9.30 -20.05
N LEU A 65 -8.62 -8.14 -20.26
CA LEU A 65 -8.59 -7.47 -21.55
C LEU A 65 -7.82 -8.31 -22.59
N THR A 66 -6.65 -8.83 -22.22
CA THR A 66 -5.84 -9.68 -23.10
C THR A 66 -6.61 -10.93 -23.50
N GLY A 67 -7.24 -11.62 -22.55
CA GLY A 67 -8.04 -12.80 -22.84
C GLY A 67 -9.28 -12.50 -23.66
N THR A 68 -9.90 -11.33 -23.48
CA THR A 68 -11.02 -10.88 -24.33
C THR A 68 -10.57 -10.65 -25.77
N VAL A 69 -9.46 -9.91 -25.97
CA VAL A 69 -8.91 -9.65 -27.31
C VAL A 69 -8.57 -10.97 -28.01
N LEU A 70 -7.85 -11.88 -27.34
CA LEU A 70 -7.52 -13.20 -27.89
C LEU A 70 -8.77 -14.07 -28.15
N GLY A 71 -9.80 -13.92 -27.31
CA GLY A 71 -11.09 -14.57 -27.48
C GLY A 71 -11.83 -14.14 -28.74
N MET A 72 -11.66 -12.88 -29.12
CA MET A 72 -12.27 -12.29 -30.31
C MET A 72 -11.44 -12.52 -31.58
N THR A 73 -10.11 -12.50 -31.49
CA THR A 73 -9.23 -12.51 -32.68
C THR A 73 -8.60 -13.87 -32.98
N ALA A 74 -8.44 -14.75 -31.99
CA ALA A 74 -7.75 -16.03 -32.16
C ALA A 74 -8.68 -17.24 -31.95
N ASP A 75 -9.18 -17.45 -30.74
CA ASP A 75 -10.04 -18.61 -30.41
C ASP A 75 -10.97 -18.28 -29.24
N ARG A 76 -12.26 -18.61 -29.34
CA ARG A 76 -13.26 -18.42 -28.28
C ARG A 76 -12.89 -19.06 -26.94
N ARG A 77 -12.01 -20.08 -26.93
CA ARG A 77 -11.49 -20.70 -25.70
C ARG A 77 -10.76 -19.69 -24.80
N TRP A 78 -10.18 -18.63 -25.36
CA TRP A 78 -9.52 -17.58 -24.58
C TRP A 78 -10.49 -16.75 -23.73
N LEU A 79 -11.80 -16.78 -24.01
CA LEU A 79 -12.83 -16.15 -23.17
C LEU A 79 -12.96 -16.81 -21.79
N ALA A 80 -12.40 -18.01 -21.59
CA ALA A 80 -12.31 -18.63 -20.28
C ALA A 80 -11.47 -17.79 -19.31
N LEU A 81 -10.43 -17.09 -19.79
CA LEU A 81 -9.56 -16.26 -18.96
C LEU A 81 -10.28 -15.03 -18.36
N PRO A 82 -10.91 -14.13 -19.13
CA PRO A 82 -11.65 -13.00 -18.56
C PRO A 82 -12.81 -13.48 -17.70
N LEU A 83 -13.47 -14.59 -18.05
CA LEU A 83 -14.52 -15.16 -17.20
C LEU A 83 -13.98 -15.59 -15.84
N ALA A 84 -12.86 -16.31 -15.80
CA ALA A 84 -12.23 -16.75 -14.56
C ALA A 84 -11.75 -15.56 -13.70
N VAL A 85 -11.08 -14.58 -14.31
CA VAL A 85 -10.55 -13.40 -13.60
C VAL A 85 -11.70 -12.56 -13.00
N THR A 86 -12.74 -12.29 -13.78
CA THR A 86 -13.88 -11.49 -13.29
C THR A 86 -14.72 -12.23 -12.26
N ALA A 87 -14.93 -13.54 -12.41
CA ALA A 87 -15.57 -14.37 -11.38
C ALA A 87 -14.78 -14.36 -10.06
N PHE A 88 -13.45 -14.45 -10.15
CA PHE A 88 -12.58 -14.36 -8.99
C PHE A 88 -12.64 -12.99 -8.30
N LEU A 89 -12.63 -11.88 -9.06
CA LEU A 89 -12.80 -10.54 -8.50
C LEU A 89 -14.17 -10.37 -7.82
N LEU A 90 -15.23 -10.90 -8.43
CA LEU A 90 -16.58 -10.86 -7.85
C LEU A 90 -16.66 -11.66 -6.55
N GLN A 91 -16.11 -12.89 -6.55
CA GLN A 91 -15.98 -13.70 -5.35
C GLN A 91 -15.22 -12.92 -4.26
N HIS A 92 -14.08 -12.31 -4.62
CA HIS A 92 -13.27 -11.54 -3.70
C HIS A 92 -14.03 -10.35 -3.10
N ALA A 93 -14.73 -9.58 -3.92
CA ALA A 93 -15.52 -8.43 -3.48
C ALA A 93 -16.62 -8.82 -2.48
N VAL A 94 -17.24 -10.00 -2.66
CA VAL A 94 -18.32 -10.51 -1.80
C VAL A 94 -17.79 -11.19 -0.53
N GLN A 95 -16.75 -12.01 -0.65
CA GLN A 95 -16.25 -12.86 0.45
C GLN A 95 -15.10 -12.22 1.23
N GLY A 96 -14.46 -11.17 0.71
CA GLY A 96 -13.39 -10.43 1.37
C GLY A 96 -12.04 -11.14 1.45
N TRP A 97 -11.95 -12.40 1.00
CA TRP A 97 -10.72 -13.19 0.97
C TRP A 97 -10.09 -13.21 -0.43
N CYS A 98 -8.76 -13.12 -0.51
CA CYS A 98 -8.02 -13.14 -1.77
C CYS A 98 -6.73 -13.95 -1.59
N PRO A 99 -6.57 -15.14 -2.19
CA PRO A 99 -5.30 -15.88 -2.21
C PRO A 99 -4.06 -15.06 -2.64
N PRO A 100 -4.13 -14.15 -3.63
CA PRO A 100 -2.95 -13.38 -4.05
C PRO A 100 -2.58 -12.26 -3.07
N LEU A 101 -3.49 -11.78 -2.23
CA LEU A 101 -3.18 -10.67 -1.31
C LEU A 101 -2.07 -11.03 -0.30
N PRO A 102 -2.14 -12.16 0.44
CA PRO A 102 -1.03 -12.58 1.32
C PRO A 102 0.31 -12.72 0.58
N VAL A 103 0.30 -13.18 -0.68
CA VAL A 103 1.51 -13.33 -1.49
C VAL A 103 2.09 -11.96 -1.85
N LEU A 104 1.27 -11.04 -2.36
CA LEU A 104 1.68 -9.68 -2.65
C LEU A 104 2.19 -8.96 -1.39
N ARG A 105 1.55 -9.19 -0.24
CA ARG A 105 2.03 -8.65 1.05
C ARG A 105 3.39 -9.20 1.44
N ARG A 106 3.66 -10.49 1.23
CA ARG A 106 4.99 -11.09 1.43
C ARG A 106 6.04 -10.49 0.49
N LEU A 107 5.65 -10.16 -0.74
CA LEU A 107 6.51 -9.47 -1.71
C LEU A 107 6.74 -7.99 -1.37
N GLY A 108 6.08 -7.46 -0.34
CA GLY A 108 6.31 -6.09 0.17
C GLY A 108 5.31 -5.05 -0.35
N PHE A 109 4.24 -5.45 -1.05
CA PHE A 109 3.21 -4.49 -1.48
C PHE A 109 2.48 -3.90 -0.27
N ARG A 110 2.43 -2.58 -0.24
CA ARG A 110 1.83 -1.81 0.85
C ARG A 110 0.42 -1.37 0.48
N THR A 111 -0.40 -1.18 1.49
CA THR A 111 -1.73 -0.58 1.33
C THR A 111 -1.58 0.92 1.11
N ALA A 112 -2.59 1.54 0.49
CA ALA A 112 -2.63 3.00 0.33
C ALA A 112 -2.49 3.73 1.68
N ARG A 113 -3.13 3.21 2.73
CA ARG A 113 -3.03 3.77 4.09
C ARG A 113 -1.61 3.74 4.63
N GLU A 114 -0.87 2.64 4.46
CA GLU A 114 0.51 2.53 4.93
C GLU A 114 1.44 3.51 4.20
N ILE A 115 1.29 3.65 2.88
CA ILE A 115 2.03 4.63 2.07
C ILE A 115 1.69 6.05 2.53
N GLU A 116 0.43 6.34 2.79
CA GLU A 116 -0.04 7.65 3.24
C GLU A 116 0.43 7.99 4.65
N VAL A 117 0.48 7.03 5.59
CA VAL A 117 1.06 7.23 6.92
C VAL A 117 2.52 7.66 6.80
N GLU A 118 3.32 6.97 5.99
CA GLU A 118 4.73 7.35 5.80
C GLU A 118 4.83 8.75 5.19
N ARG A 119 4.07 9.02 4.12
CA ARG A 119 4.05 10.31 3.44
C ARG A 119 3.71 11.44 4.39
N ASN A 120 2.65 11.30 5.17
CA ASN A 120 2.18 12.34 6.07
C ASN A 120 3.16 12.55 7.23
N ALA A 121 3.78 11.48 7.76
CA ALA A 121 4.85 11.61 8.75
C ALA A 121 6.06 12.38 8.19
N LEU A 122 6.47 12.09 6.95
CA LEU A 122 7.58 12.78 6.29
C LEU A 122 7.26 14.26 5.98
N LYS A 123 6.04 14.56 5.52
CA LYS A 123 5.57 15.94 5.35
C LYS A 123 5.58 16.70 6.67
N ALA A 124 5.17 16.05 7.75
CA ALA A 124 5.24 16.62 9.09
C ALA A 124 6.70 16.92 9.49
N LEU A 125 7.63 15.98 9.30
CA LEU A 125 9.07 16.19 9.58
C LEU A 125 9.68 17.34 8.78
N ARG A 126 9.23 17.53 7.52
CA ARG A 126 9.64 18.65 6.67
C ARG A 126 9.09 20.00 7.14
N GLY A 127 8.03 20.00 7.96
CA GLY A 127 7.38 21.21 8.49
C GLY A 127 6.15 21.66 7.69
N ASP A 128 5.63 20.83 6.77
CA ASP A 128 4.48 21.19 5.92
C ASP A 128 3.20 21.49 6.72
N PHE A 129 3.11 20.95 7.94
CA PHE A 129 1.95 21.11 8.83
C PHE A 129 2.23 22.03 10.04
N GLY A 130 3.35 22.75 10.02
CA GLY A 130 3.82 23.57 11.15
C GLY A 130 4.71 22.79 12.14
N PRO A 131 5.04 23.39 13.30
CA PRO A 131 5.94 22.78 14.26
C PRO A 131 5.31 21.55 14.90
N ILE A 132 6.05 20.43 14.86
CA ILE A 132 5.65 19.14 15.43
C ILE A 132 6.70 18.66 16.44
N GLY A 133 6.26 18.47 17.68
CA GLY A 133 7.09 17.91 18.76
C GLY A 133 8.24 18.82 19.20
N PRO A 134 9.26 18.26 19.89
CA PRO A 134 10.41 19.02 20.38
C PRO A 134 11.25 19.62 19.24
N GLY A 135 12.19 20.51 19.59
CA GLY A 135 13.02 21.23 18.64
C GLY A 135 13.89 20.35 17.75
N PRO A 136 14.56 20.92 16.73
CA PRO A 136 15.24 20.17 15.67
C PRO A 136 16.32 19.17 16.12
N GLY A 137 16.83 19.30 17.33
CA GLY A 137 17.89 18.45 17.89
C GLY A 137 17.43 17.15 18.55
N ASP A 138 16.12 16.90 18.66
CA ASP A 138 15.57 15.64 19.21
C ASP A 138 14.84 14.84 18.11
N HIS A 139 15.63 14.11 17.32
CA HIS A 139 15.17 13.41 16.12
C HIS A 139 14.23 12.24 16.43
N ASP A 140 14.52 11.44 17.46
CA ASP A 140 13.72 10.26 17.84
C ASP A 140 12.32 10.67 18.32
N THR A 141 12.25 11.70 19.17
CA THR A 141 10.96 12.20 19.67
C THR A 141 10.17 12.88 18.56
N ARG A 142 10.82 13.64 17.67
CA ARG A 142 10.16 14.21 16.48
C ARG A 142 9.60 13.14 15.55
N ALA A 143 10.36 12.07 15.28
CA ALA A 143 9.88 10.94 14.47
C ALA A 143 8.67 10.25 15.12
N GLY A 144 8.70 10.05 16.44
CA GLY A 144 7.57 9.53 17.21
C GLY A 144 6.30 10.39 17.08
N HIS A 145 6.43 11.71 17.24
CA HIS A 145 5.31 12.65 17.11
C HIS A 145 4.74 12.68 15.68
N ALA A 146 5.61 12.68 14.66
CA ALA A 146 5.18 12.62 13.26
C ALA A 146 4.41 11.34 12.95
N LEU A 147 4.88 10.18 13.45
CA LEU A 147 4.19 8.90 13.30
C LEU A 147 2.85 8.85 14.02
N MET A 148 2.74 9.43 15.22
CA MET A 148 1.46 9.51 15.93
C MET A 148 0.46 10.37 15.16
N ALA A 149 0.87 11.56 14.70
CA ALA A 149 0.01 12.46 13.96
C ALA A 149 -0.47 11.84 12.62
N ALA A 150 0.40 11.14 11.90
CA ALA A 150 0.07 10.54 10.61
C ALA A 150 -0.86 9.32 10.69
N ARG A 151 -0.99 8.71 11.87
CA ARG A 151 -1.81 7.52 12.13
C ARG A 151 -3.22 7.82 12.62
N LEU A 152 -3.48 9.06 13.04
CA LEU A 152 -4.84 9.57 13.24
C LEU A 152 -5.62 9.52 11.91
#